data_AF-A0A433D0X7-F1
#
_entry.id   AF-A0A433D0X7-F1
#
_cell.length_a   1.000
_cell.length_b   1.000
_cell.length_c   1.000
_cell.angle_alpha   90.00
_cell.angle_beta   90.00
_cell.angle_gamma   90.00
#
_symmetry.space_group_name_H-M   'P 1'
#
loop_
_entity.id
_entity.type
_entity.pdbx_description
1 polymer ?
#
loop_
_entity_poly.entity_id
_entity_poly.type
_entity_poly.pdbx_seq_one_letter_code
_entity_poly.pdbx_strand_id
1 'polypeptide(L)'
;MSKTANPPNRTERQRCWLVRDEYFACLDSCGVLDPVTVDSKPEVKEKAKACLEKKKVYESECIASWVDYFNKRRVLEFRQQEYLKMHNINLGK
;
A
#
# COMPACT_ATOMS: atom_id res chain seq x y z
N MET A 1 -15.67 11.45 -2.98
CA MET A 1 -16.13 11.93 -1.66
C MET A 1 -15.20 11.36 -0.62
N SER A 2 -14.34 12.18 -0.01
CA SER A 2 -13.43 11.75 1.06
C SER A 2 -14.24 11.59 2.35
N LYS A 3 -14.20 10.41 3.00
CA LYS A 3 -14.87 10.19 4.29
C LYS A 3 -14.29 11.20 5.31
N THR A 4 -15.17 12.01 5.89
CA THR A 4 -14.84 13.14 6.77
C THR A 4 -14.20 12.71 8.10
N ALA A 5 -13.64 13.69 8.82
CA ALA A 5 -12.73 13.63 9.97
C ALA A 5 -13.14 12.83 11.24
N ASN A 6 -14.24 12.07 11.21
CA ASN A 6 -14.63 11.22 12.33
C ASN A 6 -13.85 9.89 12.29
N PRO A 7 -13.41 9.35 13.44
CA PRO A 7 -12.77 8.05 13.49
C PRO A 7 -13.70 6.96 12.92
N PRO A 8 -13.22 6.09 12.00
CA PRO A 8 -14.03 5.04 11.41
C PRO A 8 -14.44 4.02 12.49
N ASN A 9 -15.67 3.50 12.40
CA ASN A 9 -16.16 2.45 13.28
C ASN A 9 -15.49 1.09 12.98
N ARG A 10 -15.77 0.06 13.79
CA ARG A 10 -15.13 -1.26 13.66
C ARG A 10 -15.32 -1.88 12.26
N THR A 11 -16.53 -1.83 11.73
CA THR A 11 -16.88 -2.40 10.42
C THR A 11 -16.18 -1.64 9.29
N GLU A 12 -16.11 -0.32 9.38
CA GLU A 12 -15.40 0.52 8.41
C GLU A 12 -13.89 0.24 8.42
N ARG A 13 -13.29 0.06 9.60
CA ARG A 13 -11.87 -0.31 9.73
C ARG A 13 -11.59 -1.67 9.09
N GLN A 14 -12.44 -2.66 9.34
CA GLN A 14 -12.33 -3.99 8.73
C GLN A 14 -12.40 -3.90 7.21
N ARG A 15 -13.35 -3.12 6.68
CA ARG A 15 -13.48 -2.91 5.23
C ARG A 15 -12.25 -2.24 4.64
N CYS A 16 -11.75 -1.19 5.26
CA CYS A 16 -10.53 -0.50 4.83
C CYS A 16 -9.32 -1.45 4.77
N TRP A 17 -9.11 -2.29 5.80
CA TRP A 17 -8.01 -3.26 5.79
C TRP A 17 -8.15 -4.31 4.68
N LEU A 18 -9.36 -4.82 4.46
CA LEU A 18 -9.62 -5.78 3.38
C LEU A 18 -9.25 -5.20 2.01
N VAL A 19 -9.77 -4.01 1.68
CA VAL A 19 -9.49 -3.40 0.38
C VAL A 19 -8.04 -2.92 0.24
N ARG A 20 -7.38 -2.55 1.35
CA ARG A 20 -5.94 -2.29 1.38
C ARG A 20 -5.16 -3.53 0.97
N ASP A 21 -5.46 -4.68 1.60
CA ASP A 21 -4.73 -5.91 1.36
C ASP A 21 -4.95 -6.42 -0.06
N GLU A 22 -6.16 -6.29 -0.61
CA GLU A 22 -6.44 -6.59 -2.02
C GLU A 22 -5.65 -5.70 -2.99
N TYR A 23 -5.58 -4.39 -2.72
CA TYR A 23 -4.83 -3.46 -3.55
C TYR A 23 -3.32 -3.77 -3.50
N PHE A 24 -2.79 -3.98 -2.30
CA PHE A 24 -1.38 -4.29 -2.08
C PHE A 24 -0.96 -5.63 -2.71
N ALA A 25 -1.78 -6.67 -2.58
CA ALA A 25 -1.54 -7.94 -3.25
C ALA A 25 -1.54 -7.80 -4.79
N CYS A 26 -2.40 -6.94 -5.34
CA CYS A 26 -2.39 -6.63 -6.76
C CYS A 26 -1.06 -5.96 -7.16
N LEU A 27 -0.60 -4.96 -6.41
CA LEU A 27 0.68 -4.30 -6.66
C LEU A 27 1.86 -5.27 -6.57
N ASP A 28 1.84 -6.20 -5.60
CA ASP A 28 2.85 -7.26 -5.46
C ASP A 28 2.91 -8.14 -6.71
N SER A 29 1.75 -8.54 -7.26
CA SER A 29 1.67 -9.32 -8.51
C SER A 29 2.22 -8.56 -9.72
N CYS A 30 2.16 -7.22 -9.70
CA CYS A 30 2.74 -6.35 -10.71
C CYS A 30 4.21 -5.98 -10.40
N GLY A 31 4.80 -6.45 -9.30
CA GLY A 31 6.13 -6.05 -8.86
C GLY A 31 6.25 -4.54 -8.66
N VAL A 32 5.25 -3.91 -8.04
CA VAL A 32 5.22 -2.49 -7.68
C VAL A 32 5.21 -2.40 -6.15
N LEU A 33 6.29 -1.86 -5.59
CA LEU A 33 6.39 -1.72 -4.13
C LEU A 33 5.66 -0.48 -3.62
N ASP A 34 5.96 0.68 -4.22
CA ASP A 34 5.50 1.99 -3.73
C ASP A 34 4.17 2.39 -4.37
N PRO A 35 3.05 2.37 -3.61
CA PRO A 35 1.73 2.70 -4.15
C PRO A 35 1.62 4.14 -4.65
N VAL A 36 2.43 5.08 -4.15
CA VAL A 36 2.40 6.50 -4.55
C VAL A 36 2.92 6.68 -5.98
N THR A 37 3.74 5.74 -6.46
CA THR A 37 4.28 5.79 -7.83
C THR A 37 3.25 5.43 -8.90
N VAL A 38 2.13 4.79 -8.53
CA VAL A 38 1.08 4.35 -9.48
C VAL A 38 0.43 5.53 -10.21
N ASP A 39 0.28 6.69 -9.56
CA ASP A 39 -0.25 7.89 -10.22
C ASP A 39 0.83 8.81 -10.78
N SER A 40 2.01 8.83 -10.15
CA SER A 40 3.07 9.81 -10.47
C SER A 40 4.04 9.36 -11.56
N LYS A 41 4.09 8.06 -11.87
CA LYS A 41 4.98 7.49 -12.89
C LYS A 41 4.18 6.73 -13.96
N PRO A 42 4.13 7.23 -15.22
CA PRO A 42 3.36 6.59 -16.29
C PRO A 42 3.73 5.12 -16.53
N GLU A 43 5.02 4.78 -16.43
CA GLU A 43 5.53 3.41 -16.60
C GLU A 43 5.04 2.46 -15.50
N VAL A 44 4.90 2.96 -14.26
CA VAL A 44 4.34 2.19 -13.15
C VAL A 44 2.84 2.06 -13.31
N LYS A 45 2.17 3.14 -13.72
CA LYS A 45 0.72 3.15 -13.98
C LYS A 45 0.31 2.12 -15.00
N GLU A 46 1.02 2.02 -16.12
CA GLU A 46 0.75 0.99 -17.14
C GLU A 46 1.02 -0.41 -16.60
N LYS A 47 2.12 -0.61 -15.86
CA LYS A 47 2.43 -1.91 -15.23
C LYS A 47 1.36 -2.37 -14.22
N ALA A 48 0.81 -1.43 -13.46
CA ALA A 48 -0.21 -1.66 -12.44
C ALA A 48 -1.63 -1.32 -12.90
N LYS A 49 -1.89 -1.27 -14.22
CA LYS A 49 -3.18 -0.84 -14.77
C LYS A 49 -4.36 -1.67 -14.25
N ALA A 50 -4.16 -2.97 -14.05
CA ALA A 50 -5.15 -3.88 -13.47
C ALA A 50 -5.51 -3.56 -12.01
N CYS A 51 -4.65 -2.81 -11.30
CA CYS A 51 -4.85 -2.44 -9.90
C CYS A 51 -5.56 -1.09 -9.71
N LEU A 52 -5.81 -0.32 -10.78
CA LEU A 52 -6.38 1.03 -10.68
C LEU A 52 -7.80 1.04 -10.08
N GLU A 53 -8.63 0.04 -10.37
CA GLU A 53 -9.95 -0.05 -9.75
C GLU A 53 -9.83 -0.38 -8.26
N LYS A 54 -8.93 -1.31 -7.89
CA LYS A 54 -8.66 -1.63 -6.48
C LYS A 54 -8.09 -0.43 -5.71
N LYS A 55 -7.24 0.37 -6.34
CA LYS A 55 -6.74 1.64 -5.80
C LYS A 55 -7.87 2.60 -5.48
N LYS A 56 -8.79 2.80 -6.43
CA LYS A 56 -9.95 3.68 -6.24
C LYS A 56 -10.84 3.21 -5.08
N VAL A 57 -11.11 1.91 -4.99
CA VAL A 57 -11.87 1.33 -3.88
C VAL A 57 -11.13 1.55 -2.55
N TYR A 58 -9.84 1.24 -2.49
CA TYR A 58 -8.98 1.47 -1.33
C TYR A 58 -9.02 2.93 -0.84
N GLU A 59 -8.82 3.89 -1.74
CA GLU A 59 -8.84 5.32 -1.42
C GLU A 59 -10.23 5.84 -1.02
N SER A 60 -11.31 5.19 -1.47
CA SER A 60 -12.68 5.55 -1.12
C SER A 60 -13.16 4.96 0.21
N GLU A 61 -12.70 3.76 0.57
CA GLU A 61 -13.16 3.06 1.76
C GLU A 61 -12.33 3.39 3.01
N CYS A 62 -11.08 3.78 2.82
CA CYS A 62 -10.17 4.22 3.86
C CYS A 62 -10.22 5.74 4.08
N ILE A 63 -9.92 6.17 5.29
CA ILE A 63 -9.67 7.60 5.56
C ILE A 63 -8.29 7.99 5.00
N ALA A 64 -8.16 9.23 4.52
CA ALA A 64 -6.94 9.69 3.83
C ALA A 64 -5.66 9.51 4.68
N SER A 65 -5.71 9.81 5.98
CA SER A 65 -4.57 9.65 6.88
C SER A 65 -4.11 8.20 7.03
N TRP A 66 -5.04 7.23 6.91
CA TRP A 66 -4.71 5.81 6.91
C TRP A 66 -4.09 5.39 5.59
N VAL A 67 -4.59 5.88 4.46
CA VAL A 67 -4.00 5.64 3.14
C VAL A 67 -2.54 6.11 3.13
N ASP A 68 -2.31 7.35 3.58
CA ASP A 68 -0.96 7.93 3.69
C ASP A 68 -0.05 7.08 4.58
N TYR A 69 -0.54 6.68 5.76
CA TYR A 69 0.20 5.86 6.70
C TYR A 69 0.54 4.48 6.12
N PHE A 70 -0.43 3.78 5.55
CA PHE A 70 -0.22 2.44 5.00
C PHE A 70 0.74 2.45 3.80
N ASN A 71 0.63 3.44 2.91
CA ASN A 71 1.53 3.57 1.78
C ASN A 71 2.98 3.77 2.25
N LYS A 72 3.20 4.66 3.23
CA LYS A 72 4.52 4.88 3.85
C LYS A 72 5.03 3.61 4.54
N ARG A 73 4.16 2.96 5.32
CA ARG A 73 4.49 1.76 6.10
C ARG A 73 4.94 0.61 5.21
N ARG A 74 4.24 0.36 4.09
CA ARG A 74 4.60 -0.70 3.13
C ARG A 74 6.04 -0.56 2.62
N VAL A 75 6.45 0.65 2.25
CA VAL A 75 7.82 0.92 1.77
C VAL A 75 8.85 0.79 2.90
N LEU A 76 8.52 1.29 4.10
CA LEU A 76 9.42 1.22 5.26
C LEU A 76 9.65 -0.22 5.72
N GLU A 77 8.59 -1.03 5.83
CA GLU A 77 8.70 -2.43 6.23
C GLU A 77 9.56 -3.23 5.24
N PHE A 78 9.37 -3.01 3.93
CA PHE A 78 10.24 -3.62 2.92
C PHE A 78 11.71 -3.24 3.12
N ARG A 79 12.02 -1.94 3.28
CA ARG A 79 13.41 -1.48 3.52
C ARG A 79 14.02 -2.05 4.79
N GLN A 80 13.23 -2.16 5.86
CA GLN A 80 13.68 -2.78 7.12
C GLN A 80 13.99 -4.27 6.92
N GLN A 81 13.15 -5.01 6.20
CA GLN A 81 13.40 -6.41 5.88
C GLN A 81 14.67 -6.59 5.06
N GLU A 82 14.90 -5.75 4.05
CA GLU A 82 16.13 -5.79 3.25
C GLU A 82 17.37 -5.48 4.10
N TYR A 83 17.30 -4.48 4.99
CA TYR A 83 18.39 -4.17 5.92
C TYR A 83 18.69 -5.36 6.85
N LEU A 84 17.67 -5.98 7.43
CA LEU A 84 17.82 -7.15 8.31
C LEU A 84 18.43 -8.34 7.56
N LYS A 85 17.99 -8.60 6.32
CA LYS A 85 18.59 -9.64 5.46
C LYS A 85 20.07 -9.37 5.22
N MET A 86 20.43 -8.13 4.84
CA MET A 86 21.82 -7.73 4.60
C MET A 86 22.68 -7.85 5.87
N HIS A 87 22.17 -7.43 7.02
CA HIS A 87 22.85 -7.56 8.30
C HIS A 87 23.10 -9.03 8.67
N ASN A 88 22.10 -9.90 8.51
CA ASN A 88 22.24 -11.33 8.79
C ASN A 88 23.25 -12.02 7.85
N ILE A 89 23.29 -11.61 6.58
CA ILE A 89 24.32 -12.08 5.63
C ILE A 89 25.72 -11.67 6.10
N ASN A 90 25.88 -10.46 6.62
CA ASN A 90 27.19 -9.96 7.08
C ASN A 90 27.65 -10.61 8.40
N LEU A 91 26.73 -11.03 9.27
CA LEU A 91 27.03 -11.79 10.50
C LEU A 91 27.31 -13.28 10.25
N GLY A 92 26.81 -13.82 9.13
CA GLY A 92 27.03 -15.20 8.71
C GLY A 92 28.29 -15.39 7.83
N LYS A 93 29.08 -14.34 7.65
CA LYS A 93 30.38 -14.36 6.96
C LYS A 93 31.52 -14.24 7.96
#